data_AF-A0A9D4G439-F1
#
_entry.id   AF-A0A9D4G439-F1
#
_cell.length_a   1.000
_cell.length_b   1.000
_cell.length_c   1.000
_cell.angle_alpha   90.00
_cell.angle_beta   90.00
_cell.angle_gamma   90.00
#
_symmetry.space_group_name_H-M   'P 1'
#
loop_
_entity.id
_entity.type
_entity.pdbx_description
1 polymer ?
#
loop_
_entity_poly.entity_id
_entity_poly.type
_entity_poly.pdbx_seq_one_letter_code
_entity_poly.pdbx_strand_id
1 'polypeptide(L)'
;MLVLLLQITSVEGHCSREQNVGLVGGSDQDVEIVCIGRSRFVESGRAAGLVGSGLYGVDSCRAAGILGGGQFSVVDSGRAAGIVGGGQSGVVDSGRAAGIVGGFQYGVVDSGRAAGIVGGGQSSVVNSGRVAEIVGGCQSCVDSGRAAGIVGGTQSGVDSGRAAGIVGGSQSGIDSGRAAGIVGGDLYGVDSGREAGIVLVFSLVFYYVDSGMQQE
;
A
#
# COMPACT_ATOMS: atom_id res chain seq x y z
N MET A 1 -12.61 13.00 -40.02
CA MET A 1 -11.72 12.05 -39.33
C MET A 1 -10.29 12.53 -39.55
N LEU A 2 -9.86 13.50 -38.75
CA LEU A 2 -8.51 14.06 -38.79
C LEU A 2 -8.10 14.20 -37.33
N VAL A 3 -7.24 13.31 -36.85
CA VAL A 3 -6.68 13.37 -35.51
C VAL A 3 -5.74 14.57 -35.49
N LEU A 4 -6.19 15.69 -34.93
CA LEU A 4 -5.35 16.87 -34.74
C LEU A 4 -4.33 16.54 -33.63
N LEU A 5 -3.11 16.17 -34.02
CA LEU A 5 -1.95 16.22 -33.12
C LEU A 5 -1.62 17.70 -32.88
N LEU A 6 -2.27 18.28 -31.87
CA LEU A 6 -1.99 19.62 -31.38
C LEU A 6 -0.74 19.56 -30.51
N GLN A 7 0.39 20.00 -31.05
CA GLN A 7 1.57 20.40 -30.27
C GLN A 7 1.17 21.60 -29.42
N ILE A 8 0.83 21.36 -28.15
CA ILE A 8 0.53 22.43 -27.20
C ILE A 8 1.78 22.67 -26.37
N THR A 9 2.55 23.68 -26.77
CA THR A 9 3.48 24.37 -25.90
C THR A 9 2.70 25.12 -24.82
N SER A 10 3.02 24.82 -23.56
CA SER A 10 2.88 25.71 -22.40
C SER A 10 1.46 26.23 -22.09
N VAL A 11 0.74 25.46 -21.28
CA VAL A 11 -0.12 25.99 -20.20
C VAL A 11 0.43 25.34 -18.92
N GLU A 12 0.62 26.11 -17.84
CA GLU A 12 1.44 25.81 -16.64
C GLU A 12 1.11 24.50 -15.89
N GLY A 13 1.49 23.39 -16.50
CA GLY A 13 1.57 22.04 -15.95
C GLY A 13 2.51 21.25 -16.87
N HIS A 14 3.79 21.18 -16.51
CA HIS A 14 4.81 20.58 -17.34
C HIS A 14 4.57 19.07 -17.49
N CYS A 15 4.16 18.63 -18.70
CA CYS A 15 4.06 17.22 -19.09
C CYS A 15 5.23 16.87 -20.00
N SER A 16 6.25 16.23 -19.43
CA SER A 16 7.55 16.02 -20.09
C SER A 16 7.62 14.67 -20.84
N ARG A 17 6.92 14.52 -21.98
CA ARG A 17 7.25 13.67 -23.17
C ARG A 17 6.04 13.44 -24.08
N GLU A 18 6.25 13.66 -25.37
CA GLU A 18 5.27 13.57 -26.44
C GLU A 18 4.70 12.15 -26.64
N GLN A 19 3.37 12.10 -26.80
CA GLN A 19 2.57 11.35 -27.78
C GLN A 19 1.26 10.90 -27.11
N ASN A 20 0.12 11.45 -27.55
CA ASN A 20 -1.26 11.21 -27.06
C ASN A 20 -1.57 11.68 -25.62
N VAL A 21 -1.51 13.00 -25.41
CA VAL A 21 -2.08 13.67 -24.22
C VAL A 21 -3.54 14.02 -24.53
N GLY A 22 -4.47 13.52 -23.71
CA GLY A 22 -5.86 13.98 -23.72
C GLY A 22 -6.06 14.96 -22.56
N LEU A 23 -5.98 16.26 -22.81
CA LEU A 23 -6.40 17.26 -21.84
C LEU A 23 -7.93 17.37 -21.89
N VAL A 24 -8.61 17.01 -20.81
CA VAL A 24 -10.03 17.33 -20.62
C VAL A 24 -10.06 18.56 -19.73
N GLY A 25 -10.49 19.69 -20.30
CA GLY A 25 -10.16 21.03 -19.80
C GLY A 25 -10.71 21.40 -18.42
N GLY A 26 -10.13 22.48 -17.88
CA GLY A 26 -10.60 23.27 -16.74
C GLY A 26 -9.79 24.56 -16.64
N SER A 27 -10.31 25.60 -15.97
CA SER A 27 -9.55 26.83 -15.65
C SER A 27 -8.27 26.52 -14.87
N ASP A 28 -7.36 27.48 -14.67
CA ASP A 28 -6.03 27.36 -13.98
C ASP A 28 -6.01 26.60 -12.62
N GLN A 29 -7.17 26.22 -12.08
CA GLN A 29 -7.37 25.48 -10.83
C GLN A 29 -8.05 24.11 -11.02
N ASP A 30 -8.41 23.70 -12.24
CA ASP A 30 -9.28 22.56 -12.58
C ASP A 30 -8.68 21.66 -13.66
N VAL A 31 -7.35 21.57 -13.73
CA VAL A 31 -6.68 20.70 -14.69
C VAL A 31 -6.89 19.23 -14.30
N GLU A 32 -7.61 18.48 -15.16
CA GLU A 32 -7.76 17.03 -15.12
C GLU A 32 -6.95 16.43 -16.30
N ILE A 33 -5.75 15.94 -16.01
CA ILE A 33 -4.86 15.38 -17.04
C ILE A 33 -5.11 13.88 -17.16
N VAL A 34 -5.60 13.43 -18.32
CA VAL A 34 -5.66 12.00 -18.67
C VAL A 34 -4.63 11.67 -19.72
N CYS A 35 -3.67 10.86 -19.31
CA CYS A 35 -2.53 10.49 -20.15
C CYS A 35 -2.57 8.97 -20.43
N ILE A 36 -2.82 8.58 -21.69
CA ILE A 36 -2.71 7.17 -22.18
C ILE A 36 -1.42 6.86 -22.99
N GLY A 37 -0.44 6.09 -22.48
CA GLY A 37 0.80 5.79 -23.23
C GLY A 37 1.96 5.25 -22.39
N ARG A 38 3.12 4.88 -22.97
CA ARG A 38 4.14 4.03 -22.29
C ARG A 38 5.04 4.70 -21.23
N SER A 39 5.21 6.01 -21.25
CA SER A 39 5.98 6.71 -20.22
C SER A 39 5.47 8.13 -20.04
N ARG A 40 5.04 8.49 -18.83
CA ARG A 40 4.39 9.78 -18.57
C ARG A 40 4.71 10.29 -17.17
N PHE A 41 4.94 11.59 -17.08
CA PHE A 41 5.10 12.30 -15.83
C PHE A 41 4.15 13.49 -15.82
N VAL A 42 3.37 13.63 -14.74
CA VAL A 42 2.54 14.81 -14.46
C VAL A 42 3.15 15.49 -13.25
N GLU A 43 3.59 16.74 -13.40
CA GLU A 43 4.35 17.44 -12.35
C GLU A 43 3.47 18.13 -11.30
N SER A 44 2.28 18.62 -11.65
CA SER A 44 1.33 19.20 -10.69
C SER A 44 -0.07 19.38 -11.26
N GLY A 45 -1.07 19.52 -10.38
CA GLY A 45 -2.44 19.79 -10.77
C GLY A 45 -3.47 19.55 -9.67
N ARG A 46 -4.74 19.85 -9.95
CA ARG A 46 -5.84 19.50 -9.03
C ARG A 46 -6.15 18.00 -9.09
N ALA A 47 -6.15 17.43 -10.29
CA ALA A 47 -6.39 16.01 -10.50
C ALA A 47 -5.53 15.47 -11.66
N ALA A 48 -4.92 14.31 -11.46
CA ALA A 48 -4.14 13.64 -12.49
C ALA A 48 -4.50 12.15 -12.55
N GLY A 49 -4.77 11.67 -13.76
CA GLY A 49 -5.06 10.27 -14.08
C GLY A 49 -4.12 9.76 -15.17
N LEU A 50 -3.26 8.81 -14.84
CA LEU A 50 -2.43 8.11 -15.83
C LEU A 50 -3.04 6.75 -16.13
N VAL A 51 -3.18 6.39 -17.41
CA VAL A 51 -3.69 5.07 -17.80
C VAL A 51 -2.73 4.39 -18.78
N GLY A 52 -2.32 3.16 -18.50
CA GLY A 52 -1.57 2.35 -19.48
C GLY A 52 -0.50 1.43 -18.87
N SER A 53 0.45 0.99 -19.70
CA SER A 53 1.62 0.21 -19.27
C SER A 53 2.95 0.95 -19.49
N GLY A 54 3.79 1.02 -18.45
CA GLY A 54 5.20 1.41 -18.58
C GLY A 54 5.79 2.17 -17.38
N LEU A 55 6.28 3.38 -17.56
CA LEU A 55 6.88 4.19 -16.48
C LEU A 55 6.00 5.41 -16.18
N TYR A 56 5.44 5.47 -14.99
CA TYR A 56 4.49 6.52 -14.62
C TYR A 56 4.91 7.26 -13.37
N GLY A 57 4.79 8.58 -13.40
CA GLY A 57 4.97 9.45 -12.26
C GLY A 57 3.87 10.51 -12.19
N VAL A 58 3.27 10.67 -11.02
CA VAL A 58 2.42 11.83 -10.72
C VAL A 58 2.98 12.52 -9.49
N ASP A 59 3.32 13.79 -9.63
CA ASP A 59 3.81 14.65 -8.58
C ASP A 59 2.76 15.72 -8.23
N SER A 60 2.75 16.13 -6.96
CA SER A 60 2.12 17.34 -6.45
C SER A 60 0.67 17.57 -6.93
N CYS A 61 -0.16 16.52 -6.85
CA CYS A 61 -1.54 16.55 -7.29
C CYS A 61 -2.51 16.34 -6.14
N ARG A 62 -3.54 17.18 -6.00
CA ARG A 62 -4.53 16.99 -4.90
C ARG A 62 -5.24 15.64 -5.00
N ALA A 63 -5.50 15.14 -6.20
CA ALA A 63 -5.96 13.78 -6.44
C ALA A 63 -5.10 13.17 -7.56
N ALA A 64 -4.50 12.02 -7.31
CA ALA A 64 -3.59 11.37 -8.24
C ALA A 64 -3.92 9.88 -8.33
N GLY A 65 -4.07 9.39 -9.56
CA GLY A 65 -4.37 8.00 -9.85
C GLY A 65 -3.53 7.50 -11.01
N ILE A 66 -2.93 6.33 -10.84
CA ILE A 66 -2.35 5.56 -11.95
C ILE A 66 -3.15 4.28 -12.09
N LEU A 67 -3.72 4.05 -13.27
CA LEU A 67 -4.41 2.81 -13.61
C LEU A 67 -3.66 2.09 -14.73
N GLY A 68 -3.07 0.95 -14.39
CA GLY A 68 -2.38 0.10 -15.33
C GLY A 68 -0.99 -0.29 -14.86
N GLY A 69 -0.55 -1.42 -15.42
CA GLY A 69 0.59 -2.18 -14.95
C GLY A 69 1.82 -1.96 -15.81
N GLY A 70 2.72 -1.11 -15.34
CA GLY A 70 4.01 -0.88 -15.95
C GLY A 70 5.16 -1.58 -15.24
N GLN A 71 6.40 -1.23 -15.59
CA GLN A 71 7.55 -1.66 -14.78
C GLN A 71 7.57 -0.90 -13.45
N PHE A 72 7.35 0.42 -13.49
CA PHE A 72 7.40 1.29 -12.32
C PHE A 72 6.25 2.31 -12.35
N SER A 73 5.56 2.49 -11.23
CA SER A 73 4.52 3.51 -11.07
C SER A 73 4.74 4.22 -9.74
N VAL A 74 4.80 5.55 -9.78
CA VAL A 74 5.02 6.39 -8.60
C VAL A 74 3.97 7.49 -8.53
N VAL A 75 3.32 7.60 -7.38
CA VAL A 75 2.48 8.75 -7.03
C VAL A 75 3.07 9.39 -5.79
N ASP A 76 3.58 10.61 -5.93
CA ASP A 76 4.29 11.29 -4.85
C ASP A 76 3.31 11.78 -3.78
N SER A 77 2.54 12.83 -4.03
CA SER A 77 1.73 13.44 -2.98
C SER A 77 0.35 13.92 -3.42
N GLY A 78 -0.65 13.75 -2.52
CA GLY A 78 -2.01 14.22 -2.73
C GLY A 78 -2.98 14.02 -1.56
N ARG A 79 -4.19 14.59 -1.62
CA ARG A 79 -5.25 14.21 -0.66
C ARG A 79 -5.71 12.77 -0.90
N ALA A 80 -5.77 12.35 -2.16
CA ALA A 80 -6.04 10.98 -2.56
C ALA A 80 -4.98 10.57 -3.58
N ALA A 81 -4.19 9.55 -3.25
CA ALA A 81 -3.10 9.05 -4.08
C ALA A 81 -3.27 7.54 -4.22
N GLY A 82 -3.28 7.03 -5.45
CA GLY A 82 -3.46 5.61 -5.63
C GLY A 82 -2.93 5.05 -6.93
N ILE A 83 -2.54 3.78 -6.86
CA ILE A 83 -2.11 2.99 -8.00
C ILE A 83 -2.98 1.75 -8.07
N VAL A 84 -3.55 1.47 -9.23
CA VAL A 84 -4.31 0.26 -9.51
C VAL A 84 -3.68 -0.45 -10.70
N GLY A 85 -3.12 -1.64 -10.49
CA GLY A 85 -2.42 -2.38 -11.56
C GLY A 85 -1.45 -3.42 -11.04
N GLY A 86 -0.64 -3.98 -11.95
CA GLY A 86 0.39 -4.96 -11.60
C GLY A 86 1.65 -4.75 -12.42
N GLY A 87 2.81 -4.93 -11.82
CA GLY A 87 4.08 -4.54 -12.41
C GLY A 87 5.26 -5.03 -11.59
N GLN A 88 6.45 -4.46 -11.83
CA GLN A 88 7.59 -4.75 -10.95
C GLN A 88 7.47 -3.95 -9.65
N SER A 89 7.24 -2.63 -9.72
CA SER A 89 7.15 -1.81 -8.51
C SER A 89 6.08 -0.71 -8.60
N GLY A 90 5.37 -0.51 -7.49
CA GLY A 90 4.41 0.56 -7.28
C GLY A 90 4.72 1.28 -5.97
N VAL A 91 4.83 2.61 -6.02
CA VAL A 91 5.11 3.45 -4.85
C VAL A 91 4.08 4.56 -4.75
N VAL A 92 3.42 4.67 -3.61
CA VAL A 92 2.61 5.83 -3.25
C VAL A 92 3.25 6.47 -2.03
N ASP A 93 3.82 7.67 -2.19
CA ASP A 93 4.54 8.30 -1.08
C ASP A 93 3.54 8.79 -0.02
N SER A 94 2.74 9.83 -0.27
CA SER A 94 1.93 10.41 0.79
C SER A 94 0.52 10.85 0.41
N GLY A 95 -0.43 10.64 1.32
CA GLY A 95 -1.73 11.27 1.19
C GLY A 95 -2.74 11.04 2.31
N ARG A 96 -3.87 11.75 2.31
CA ARG A 96 -4.92 11.45 3.30
C ARG A 96 -5.48 10.04 3.09
N ALA A 97 -5.68 9.66 1.84
CA ALA A 97 -5.91 8.28 1.43
C ALA A 97 -4.82 7.91 0.43
N ALA A 98 -3.97 6.96 0.79
CA ALA A 98 -2.86 6.48 -0.01
C ALA A 98 -3.02 4.96 -0.19
N GLY A 99 -2.93 4.44 -1.41
CA GLY A 99 -3.03 3.00 -1.54
C GLY A 99 -2.67 2.41 -2.89
N ILE A 100 -2.29 1.13 -2.83
CA ILE A 100 -1.96 0.33 -4.00
C ILE A 100 -2.92 -0.85 -4.06
N VAL A 101 -3.48 -1.10 -5.24
CA VAL A 101 -4.30 -2.27 -5.51
C VAL A 101 -3.72 -3.03 -6.69
N GLY A 102 -3.34 -4.29 -6.45
CA GLY A 102 -2.90 -5.24 -7.47
C GLY A 102 -1.47 -5.76 -7.29
N GLY A 103 -1.16 -6.81 -8.07
CA GLY A 103 -0.01 -7.71 -7.88
C GLY A 103 1.34 -7.16 -8.33
N PHE A 104 1.74 -5.99 -7.83
CA PHE A 104 3.14 -5.56 -7.98
C PHE A 104 4.08 -6.52 -7.26
N GLN A 105 5.23 -6.82 -7.85
CA GLN A 105 6.27 -7.59 -7.13
C GLN A 105 6.67 -6.86 -5.85
N TYR A 106 6.81 -5.53 -5.92
CA TYR A 106 7.12 -4.65 -4.79
C TYR A 106 6.09 -3.51 -4.70
N GLY A 107 5.35 -3.44 -3.60
CA GLY A 107 4.41 -2.34 -3.33
C GLY A 107 4.82 -1.58 -2.09
N VAL A 108 4.92 -0.24 -2.17
CA VAL A 108 5.22 0.61 -1.01
C VAL A 108 4.21 1.73 -0.91
N VAL A 109 3.62 1.90 0.28
CA VAL A 109 2.85 3.10 0.64
C VAL A 109 3.53 3.74 1.83
N ASP A 110 4.14 4.92 1.66
CA ASP A 110 4.93 5.52 2.74
C ASP A 110 4.04 6.07 3.86
N SER A 111 3.09 6.96 3.56
CA SER A 111 2.28 7.56 4.62
C SER A 111 0.87 7.96 4.24
N GLY A 112 -0.04 7.85 5.22
CA GLY A 112 -1.34 8.48 5.09
C GLY A 112 -2.27 8.41 6.28
N ARG A 113 -3.41 9.10 6.22
CA ARG A 113 -4.44 8.89 7.26
C ARG A 113 -5.02 7.48 7.13
N ALA A 114 -5.30 7.05 5.91
CA ALA A 114 -5.57 5.67 5.55
C ALA A 114 -4.55 5.29 4.47
N ALA A 115 -3.65 4.38 4.82
CA ALA A 115 -2.61 3.86 3.96
C ALA A 115 -2.83 2.35 3.80
N GLY A 116 -2.78 1.83 2.58
CA GLY A 116 -2.89 0.38 2.45
C GLY A 116 -2.59 -0.22 1.10
N ILE A 117 -2.29 -1.51 1.13
CA ILE A 117 -1.97 -2.32 -0.05
C ILE A 117 -2.90 -3.52 -0.11
N VAL A 118 -3.51 -3.76 -1.27
CA VAL A 118 -4.35 -4.93 -1.50
C VAL A 118 -3.83 -5.72 -2.69
N GLY A 119 -3.62 -7.03 -2.48
CA GLY A 119 -3.22 -7.96 -3.52
C GLY A 119 -1.75 -7.84 -3.93
N GLY A 120 -0.86 -7.48 -2.99
CA GLY A 120 0.58 -7.39 -3.21
C GLY A 120 1.20 -8.70 -3.75
N GLY A 121 2.34 -8.58 -4.44
CA GLY A 121 3.09 -9.69 -5.01
C GLY A 121 4.11 -10.27 -4.03
N GLN A 122 5.40 -10.00 -4.25
CA GLN A 122 6.47 -10.58 -3.42
C GLN A 122 6.65 -9.84 -2.10
N SER A 123 6.68 -8.51 -2.13
CA SER A 123 6.89 -7.67 -0.96
C SER A 123 5.92 -6.49 -0.96
N SER A 124 5.35 -6.19 0.21
CA SER A 124 4.43 -5.08 0.42
C SER A 124 4.75 -4.38 1.73
N VAL A 125 4.86 -3.06 1.68
CA VAL A 125 5.27 -2.24 2.81
C VAL A 125 4.32 -1.06 2.98
N VAL A 126 3.83 -0.84 4.18
CA VAL A 126 3.12 0.39 4.56
C VAL A 126 3.85 1.02 5.75
N ASN A 127 4.59 2.12 5.52
CA ASN A 127 5.46 2.66 6.58
C ASN A 127 4.62 3.31 7.70
N SER A 128 3.58 4.08 7.36
CA SER A 128 2.80 4.77 8.40
C SER A 128 1.34 5.11 8.05
N GLY A 129 0.48 5.08 9.07
CA GLY A 129 -0.79 5.78 8.98
C GLY A 129 -1.68 5.76 10.23
N ARG A 130 -2.82 6.47 10.21
CA ARG A 130 -3.81 6.25 11.29
C ARG A 130 -4.44 4.87 11.16
N VAL A 131 -4.70 4.47 9.92
CA VAL A 131 -5.04 3.11 9.51
C VAL A 131 -3.99 2.72 8.48
N ALA A 132 -3.26 1.64 8.76
CA ALA A 132 -2.19 1.11 7.92
C ALA A 132 -2.45 -0.38 7.72
N GLU A 133 -2.81 -0.79 6.51
CA GLU A 133 -3.31 -2.14 6.26
C GLU A 133 -2.69 -2.79 5.02
N ILE A 134 -2.34 -4.06 5.12
CA ILE A 134 -1.93 -4.88 3.98
C ILE A 134 -2.81 -6.13 3.90
N VAL A 135 -3.31 -6.43 2.70
CA VAL A 135 -4.05 -7.65 2.41
C VAL A 135 -3.35 -8.41 1.29
N GLY A 136 -2.84 -9.61 1.58
CA GLY A 136 -2.05 -10.42 0.66
C GLY A 136 -0.57 -10.03 0.62
N GLY A 137 0.15 -10.46 -0.43
CA GLY A 137 1.61 -10.35 -0.53
C GLY A 137 2.35 -11.51 0.12
N CYS A 138 3.48 -11.96 -0.42
CA CYS A 138 4.27 -13.04 0.20
C CYS A 138 4.96 -12.55 1.48
N GLN A 139 5.55 -11.35 1.45
CA GLN A 139 6.19 -10.69 2.57
C GLN A 139 5.53 -9.32 2.78
N SER A 140 4.93 -9.11 3.95
CA SER A 140 4.15 -7.91 4.22
C SER A 140 4.61 -7.28 5.54
N CYS A 141 4.87 -5.97 5.53
CA CYS A 141 5.21 -5.25 6.74
C CYS A 141 4.48 -3.92 6.89
N VAL A 142 4.05 -3.63 8.11
CA VAL A 142 3.45 -2.35 8.50
C VAL A 142 4.28 -1.77 9.65
N ASP A 143 5.06 -0.73 9.38
CA ASP A 143 6.00 -0.21 10.39
C ASP A 143 5.23 0.54 11.50
N SER A 144 4.20 1.32 11.15
CA SER A 144 3.44 2.07 12.16
C SER A 144 1.98 2.36 11.83
N GLY A 145 1.12 2.27 12.84
CA GLY A 145 -0.18 2.93 12.76
C GLY A 145 -1.04 2.90 14.00
N ARG A 146 -2.07 3.76 14.08
CA ARG A 146 -3.01 3.67 15.21
C ARG A 146 -3.78 2.35 15.15
N ALA A 147 -4.23 1.97 13.96
CA ALA A 147 -4.70 0.63 13.62
C ALA A 147 -3.78 0.10 12.52
N ALA A 148 -2.99 -0.91 12.84
CA ALA A 148 -2.04 -1.55 11.94
C ALA A 148 -2.47 -3.01 11.73
N GLY A 149 -2.63 -3.43 10.49
CA GLY A 149 -3.27 -4.70 10.15
C GLY A 149 -2.61 -5.41 8.98
N ILE A 150 -2.39 -6.72 9.10
CA ILE A 150 -2.01 -7.56 7.98
C ILE A 150 -2.96 -8.76 7.90
N VAL A 151 -3.47 -9.04 6.70
CA VAL A 151 -4.28 -10.23 6.43
C VAL A 151 -3.64 -11.06 5.32
N GLY A 152 -3.28 -12.30 5.66
CA GLY A 152 -2.62 -13.24 4.77
C GLY A 152 -1.12 -12.98 4.60
N GLY A 153 -0.57 -13.59 3.56
CA GLY A 153 0.86 -13.61 3.26
C GLY A 153 1.62 -14.73 3.95
N THR A 154 2.87 -14.96 3.56
CA THR A 154 3.70 -16.03 4.13
C THR A 154 4.45 -15.53 5.36
N GLN A 155 4.99 -14.31 5.27
CA GLN A 155 5.71 -13.63 6.34
C GLN A 155 5.11 -12.25 6.56
N SER A 156 4.68 -11.97 7.78
CA SER A 156 3.94 -10.75 8.12
C SER A 156 4.50 -10.11 9.38
N GLY A 157 4.78 -8.81 9.33
CA GLY A 157 5.36 -8.05 10.45
C GLY A 157 4.63 -6.74 10.71
N VAL A 158 4.34 -6.43 11.97
CA VAL A 158 3.83 -5.12 12.39
C VAL A 158 4.73 -4.56 13.48
N ASP A 159 5.52 -3.53 13.18
CA ASP A 159 6.50 -3.03 14.15
C ASP A 159 5.80 -2.24 15.27
N SER A 160 4.80 -1.41 14.93
CA SER A 160 4.11 -0.62 15.94
C SER A 160 2.65 -0.30 15.64
N GLY A 161 1.80 -0.40 16.67
CA GLY A 161 0.50 0.24 16.60
C GLY A 161 -0.34 0.23 17.87
N ARG A 162 -1.29 1.17 17.99
CA ARG A 162 -2.18 1.16 19.19
C ARG A 162 -3.05 -0.11 19.18
N ALA A 163 -3.57 -0.47 18.02
CA ALA A 163 -4.19 -1.76 17.75
C ALA A 163 -3.45 -2.39 16.59
N ALA A 164 -2.71 -3.47 16.87
CA ALA A 164 -1.93 -4.21 15.89
C ALA A 164 -2.54 -5.60 15.70
N GLY A 165 -2.77 -6.02 14.46
CA GLY A 165 -3.44 -7.28 14.15
C GLY A 165 -2.81 -7.99 12.97
N ILE A 166 -2.53 -9.29 13.11
CA ILE A 166 -2.17 -10.15 11.99
C ILE A 166 -3.12 -11.34 11.94
N VAL A 167 -3.67 -11.62 10.76
CA VAL A 167 -4.53 -12.78 10.52
C VAL A 167 -3.93 -13.65 9.41
N GLY A 168 -3.59 -14.88 9.76
CA GLY A 168 -3.00 -15.87 8.87
C GLY A 168 -1.49 -15.69 8.65
N GLY A 169 -0.98 -16.47 7.70
CA GLY A 169 0.43 -16.52 7.31
C GLY A 169 1.29 -17.46 8.15
N SER A 170 2.37 -17.96 7.56
CA SER A 170 3.21 -18.98 8.21
C SER A 170 4.07 -18.40 9.33
N GLN A 171 4.56 -17.17 9.17
CA GLN A 171 5.40 -16.48 10.15
C GLN A 171 4.85 -15.08 10.40
N SER A 172 4.52 -14.77 11.65
CA SER A 172 3.90 -13.49 12.02
C SER A 172 4.57 -12.85 13.23
N GLY A 173 4.85 -11.55 13.18
CA GLY A 173 5.47 -10.82 14.30
C GLY A 173 4.78 -9.48 14.56
N ILE A 174 4.56 -9.14 15.82
CA ILE A 174 4.17 -7.79 16.23
C ILE A 174 5.17 -7.29 17.27
N ASP A 175 5.98 -6.29 16.94
CA ASP A 175 7.01 -5.83 17.88
C ASP A 175 6.36 -5.02 19.02
N SER A 176 5.44 -4.10 18.69
CA SER A 176 4.79 -3.28 19.70
C SER A 176 3.33 -2.95 19.43
N GLY A 177 2.49 -3.03 20.48
CA GLY A 177 1.19 -2.42 20.41
C GLY A 177 0.33 -2.50 21.67
N ARG A 178 -0.54 -1.51 21.90
CA ARG A 178 -1.35 -1.51 23.13
C ARG A 178 -2.28 -2.72 23.16
N ALA A 179 -2.99 -2.97 22.07
CA ALA A 179 -3.74 -4.18 21.82
C ALA A 179 -3.10 -4.88 20.62
N ALA A 180 -2.51 -6.05 20.83
CA ALA A 180 -1.79 -6.80 19.80
C ALA A 180 -2.41 -8.18 19.66
N GLY A 181 -2.76 -8.56 18.43
CA GLY A 181 -3.47 -9.80 18.12
C GLY A 181 -2.86 -10.55 16.96
N ILE A 182 -2.50 -11.82 17.13
CA ILE A 182 -2.17 -12.71 16.00
C ILE A 182 -3.16 -13.86 15.99
N VAL A 183 -3.78 -14.13 14.84
CA VAL A 183 -4.70 -15.25 14.64
C VAL A 183 -4.19 -16.15 13.53
N GLY A 184 -3.84 -17.39 13.88
CA GLY A 184 -3.30 -18.38 12.94
C GLY A 184 -1.79 -18.24 12.69
N GLY A 185 -1.25 -19.19 11.92
CA GLY A 185 0.17 -19.28 11.57
C GLY A 185 0.96 -20.31 12.37
N ASP A 186 2.15 -20.65 11.85
CA ASP A 186 3.01 -21.69 12.40
C ASP A 186 3.99 -21.11 13.43
N LEU A 187 4.56 -19.94 13.13
CA LEU A 187 5.46 -19.18 13.99
C LEU A 187 4.88 -17.79 14.24
N TYR A 188 4.89 -17.37 15.50
CA TYR A 188 4.27 -16.13 15.93
C TYR A 188 5.03 -15.51 17.11
N GLY A 189 5.03 -14.18 17.19
CA GLY A 189 5.63 -13.44 18.31
C GLY A 189 4.95 -12.08 18.53
N VAL A 190 4.76 -11.70 19.79
CA VAL A 190 4.37 -10.35 20.18
C VAL A 190 5.34 -9.87 21.25
N ASP A 191 6.22 -8.92 20.93
CA ASP A 191 7.33 -8.56 21.81
C ASP A 191 6.88 -7.61 22.94
N SER A 192 6.04 -6.63 22.66
CA SER A 192 5.60 -5.65 23.66
C SER A 192 4.16 -5.18 23.44
N GLY A 193 3.23 -5.77 24.19
CA GLY A 193 1.85 -5.29 24.22
C GLY A 193 1.19 -5.28 25.59
N ARG A 194 0.38 -4.26 25.85
CA ARG A 194 -0.35 -4.13 27.13
C ARG A 194 -1.46 -5.18 27.22
N GLU A 195 -2.09 -5.47 26.09
CA GLU A 195 -3.13 -6.48 25.90
C GLU A 195 -2.72 -7.29 24.67
N ALA A 196 -1.91 -8.33 24.86
CA ALA A 196 -1.46 -9.22 23.79
C ALA A 196 -2.30 -10.50 23.79
N GLY A 197 -2.79 -10.91 22.63
CA GLY A 197 -3.53 -12.15 22.42
C GLY A 197 -3.00 -12.88 21.19
N ILE A 198 -2.63 -14.14 21.36
CA ILE A 198 -2.27 -15.00 20.25
C ILE A 198 -3.28 -16.15 20.22
N VAL A 199 -4.02 -16.25 19.12
CA VAL A 199 -4.94 -17.35 18.87
C VAL A 199 -4.30 -18.29 17.88
N LEU A 200 -3.87 -19.43 18.39
CA LEU A 200 -3.26 -20.47 17.60
C LEU A 200 -4.31 -21.46 17.20
N VAL A 201 -4.40 -21.69 15.91
CA VAL A 201 -5.27 -22.71 15.37
C VAL A 201 -4.45 -23.99 15.26
N PHE A 202 -4.19 -24.64 16.41
CA PHE A 202 -3.53 -25.95 16.43
C PHE A 202 -4.53 -27.06 16.10
N SER A 203 -4.08 -28.04 15.32
CA SER A 203 -4.73 -29.36 15.27
C SER A 203 -4.28 -30.17 16.51
N LEU A 204 -5.20 -30.57 17.40
CA LEU A 204 -4.89 -31.16 18.72
C LEU A 204 -4.71 -32.70 18.67
N VAL A 205 -3.64 -33.24 19.29
CA VAL A 205 -3.45 -34.69 19.60
C VAL A 205 -2.90 -34.85 21.04
N PHE A 206 -3.51 -35.66 21.92
CA PHE A 206 -3.30 -35.68 23.40
C PHE A 206 -2.36 -36.78 23.94
N TYR A 207 -1.56 -36.51 25.00
CA TYR A 207 -1.05 -37.46 26.03
C TYR A 207 -0.75 -36.72 27.40
N TYR A 208 -1.07 -37.29 28.58
CA TYR A 208 -1.04 -36.63 29.92
C TYR A 208 -0.54 -37.54 31.07
N VAL A 209 0.33 -37.06 31.99
CA VAL A 209 0.57 -37.64 33.37
C VAL A 209 1.14 -36.60 34.39
N ASP A 210 0.46 -36.47 35.55
CA ASP A 210 0.84 -36.26 37.01
C ASP A 210 2.04 -35.35 37.43
N SER A 211 2.22 -34.69 38.60
CA SER A 211 1.70 -34.79 40.00
C SER A 211 2.28 -33.64 40.89
N GLY A 212 1.60 -33.30 42.00
CA GLY A 212 2.15 -33.04 43.36
C GLY A 212 3.03 -31.81 43.70
N MET A 213 2.58 -30.94 44.62
CA MET A 213 3.41 -29.94 45.35
C MET A 213 3.50 -30.29 46.85
N GLN A 214 4.72 -30.39 47.39
CA GLN A 214 5.02 -30.30 48.83
C GLN A 214 5.41 -28.84 49.18
N GLN A 215 4.90 -28.32 50.31
CA GLN A 215 5.44 -27.13 51.01
C GLN A 215 6.02 -27.59 52.36
N GLU A 216 7.07 -26.87 52.80
CA GLU A 216 7.96 -27.09 53.97
C GLU A 216 7.34 -27.71 55.24
#